data_AF-A0A812JBC3-F1
#
_entry.id   AF-A0A812JBC3-F1
#
_cell.length_a   1.000
_cell.length_b   1.000
_cell.length_c   1.000
_cell.angle_alpha   90.00
_cell.angle_beta   90.00
_cell.angle_gamma   90.00
#
_symmetry.space_group_name_H-M   'P 1'
#
loop_
_entity.id
_entity.type
_entity.pdbx_description
1 polymer ?
#
loop_
_entity_poly.entity_id
_entity_poly.type
_entity_poly.pdbx_seq_one_letter_code
_entity_poly.pdbx_strand_id
1 'polypeptide(L)'
;MAQLHKRVFEKDKLLPFMQKVLALKEAGQPAVVKEELMVQPNTWWGVKGGYKLEFIILYLETSTDFQQALPQETQQNIAEGSKGLFVNYPIYSTTGNNGDTDPLGLTPAQVNLLAAQGEYSVMQNRQMFESFLSEVAV
;
A
#
# COMPACT_ATOMS: atom_id res chain seq x y z
N MET A 1 4.87 -32.54 -12.53
CA MET A 1 4.41 -31.21 -12.95
C MET A 1 3.57 -30.61 -11.82
N ALA A 2 4.16 -29.86 -10.89
CA ALA A 2 3.41 -29.23 -9.81
C ALA A 2 2.63 -28.03 -10.40
N GLN A 3 1.34 -28.21 -10.62
CA GLN A 3 0.45 -27.10 -10.98
C GLN A 3 0.55 -26.05 -9.85
N LEU A 4 0.69 -24.78 -10.20
CA LEU A 4 0.88 -23.69 -9.24
C LEU A 4 -0.42 -23.49 -8.41
N HIS A 5 -0.58 -24.21 -7.30
CA HIS A 5 -1.76 -24.22 -6.41
C HIS A 5 -1.95 -22.91 -5.61
N LYS A 6 -1.25 -21.82 -5.93
CA LYS A 6 -1.19 -20.58 -5.12
C LYS A 6 -1.81 -19.36 -5.81
N ARG A 7 -2.70 -19.56 -6.79
CA ARG A 7 -3.29 -18.46 -7.56
C ARG A 7 -4.80 -18.55 -7.53
N VAL A 8 -5.44 -17.39 -7.47
CA VAL A 8 -6.90 -17.22 -7.48
C VAL A 8 -7.34 -16.20 -8.55
N PHE A 9 -6.40 -15.70 -9.36
CA PHE A 9 -6.66 -14.79 -10.48
C PHE A 9 -5.87 -15.25 -11.73
N GLU A 10 -6.28 -14.78 -12.90
CA GLU A 10 -5.58 -15.05 -14.16
C GLU A 10 -4.18 -14.41 -14.16
N LYS A 11 -3.18 -15.13 -14.70
CA LYS A 11 -1.77 -14.73 -14.64
C LYS A 11 -1.51 -13.43 -15.42
N ASP A 12 -2.21 -13.25 -16.53
CA ASP A 12 -2.08 -12.09 -17.42
C ASP A 12 -2.57 -10.78 -16.77
N LYS A 13 -3.36 -10.84 -15.69
CA LYS A 13 -3.85 -9.65 -14.97
C LYS A 13 -2.84 -9.04 -14.02
N LEU A 14 -1.81 -9.80 -13.61
CA LEU A 14 -0.81 -9.30 -12.68
C LEU A 14 -0.01 -8.13 -13.26
N LEU A 15 0.45 -8.23 -14.51
CA LEU A 15 1.27 -7.19 -15.12
C LEU A 15 0.48 -5.87 -15.32
N PRO A 16 -0.74 -5.87 -15.92
CA PRO A 16 -1.57 -4.67 -15.99
C PRO A 16 -1.87 -4.04 -14.62
N PHE A 17 -2.14 -4.86 -13.60
CA PHE A 17 -2.34 -4.37 -12.25
C PHE A 17 -1.09 -3.65 -11.70
N MET A 18 0.08 -4.30 -11.81
CA MET A 18 1.34 -3.70 -11.37
C MET A 18 1.70 -2.42 -12.13
N GLN A 19 1.35 -2.33 -13.42
CA GLN A 19 1.54 -1.12 -14.21
C GLN A 19 0.72 0.06 -13.69
N LYS A 20 -0.52 -0.17 -13.21
CA LYS A 20 -1.32 0.88 -12.56
C LYS A 20 -0.68 1.37 -11.26
N VAL A 21 -0.20 0.45 -10.43
CA VAL A 21 0.51 0.78 -9.18
C VAL A 21 1.78 1.59 -9.47
N LEU A 22 2.57 1.14 -10.46
CA LEU A 22 3.81 1.82 -10.84
C LEU A 22 3.55 3.21 -11.41
N ALA A 23 2.51 3.38 -12.25
CA ALA A 23 2.17 4.68 -12.81
C ALA A 23 1.84 5.71 -11.73
N LEU A 24 1.09 5.32 -10.68
CA LEU A 24 0.80 6.20 -9.55
C LEU A 24 2.07 6.57 -8.77
N LYS A 25 2.94 5.58 -8.52
CA LYS A 25 4.24 5.80 -7.87
C LYS A 25 5.09 6.79 -8.66
N GLU A 26 5.23 6.60 -9.97
CA GLU A 26 6.03 7.46 -10.85
C GLU A 26 5.43 8.87 -10.96
N ALA A 27 4.11 8.99 -10.86
CA ALA A 27 3.41 10.28 -10.79
C ALA A 27 3.51 10.96 -9.42
N GLY A 28 4.12 10.32 -8.41
CA GLY A 28 4.24 10.89 -7.05
C GLY A 28 2.99 10.73 -6.17
N GLN A 29 1.96 10.07 -6.69
CA GLN A 29 0.65 9.96 -6.08
C GLN A 29 0.57 8.76 -5.12
N PRO A 30 -0.40 8.74 -4.18
CA PRO A 30 -0.70 7.55 -3.43
C PRO A 30 -1.00 6.36 -4.34
N ALA A 31 -0.32 5.23 -4.13
CA ALA A 31 -0.50 4.01 -4.90
C ALA A 31 -1.78 3.25 -4.48
N VAL A 32 -2.93 3.86 -4.75
CA VAL A 32 -4.27 3.32 -4.46
C VAL A 32 -4.94 2.91 -5.77
N VAL A 33 -5.26 1.62 -5.89
CA VAL A 33 -5.87 1.06 -7.12
C VAL A 33 -7.13 0.28 -6.75
N LYS A 34 -8.23 0.58 -7.45
CA LYS A 34 -9.45 -0.24 -7.47
C LYS A 34 -9.43 -1.20 -8.66
N GLU A 35 -9.77 -2.45 -8.43
CA GLU A 35 -9.89 -3.49 -9.46
C GLU A 35 -11.12 -4.35 -9.27
N GLU A 36 -11.57 -4.94 -10.38
CA GLU A 36 -12.54 -6.03 -10.40
C GLU A 36 -11.96 -7.20 -11.20
N LEU A 37 -11.78 -8.37 -10.57
CA LEU A 37 -11.19 -9.55 -11.21
C LEU A 37 -12.07 -10.79 -11.03
N MET A 38 -12.08 -11.65 -12.05
CA MET A 38 -12.72 -12.97 -11.95
C MET A 38 -11.86 -13.92 -11.09
N VAL A 39 -12.45 -14.44 -10.03
CA VAL A 39 -11.78 -15.40 -9.14
C VAL A 39 -11.76 -16.78 -9.79
N GLN A 40 -10.57 -17.35 -9.90
CA GLN A 40 -10.32 -18.69 -10.40
C GLN A 40 -10.49 -19.73 -9.27
N PRO A 41 -11.00 -20.94 -9.57
CA PRO A 41 -11.09 -22.01 -8.59
C PRO A 41 -9.71 -22.39 -8.06
N ASN A 42 -9.61 -22.61 -6.75
CA ASN A 42 -8.40 -23.11 -6.09
C ASN A 42 -8.79 -24.10 -5.00
N THR A 43 -8.73 -25.39 -5.32
CA THR A 43 -9.11 -26.50 -4.43
C THR A 43 -8.18 -26.63 -3.22
N TRP A 44 -6.93 -26.20 -3.34
CA TRP A 44 -5.97 -26.22 -2.23
C TRP A 44 -6.36 -25.23 -1.11
N TRP A 45 -6.94 -24.09 -1.47
CA TRP A 45 -7.45 -23.09 -0.53
C TRP A 45 -8.97 -23.14 -0.31
N GLY A 46 -9.67 -24.11 -0.91
CA GLY A 46 -11.13 -24.21 -0.82
C GLY A 46 -11.90 -23.09 -1.53
N VAL A 47 -11.25 -22.35 -2.46
CA VAL A 47 -11.88 -21.25 -3.20
C VAL A 47 -12.64 -21.83 -4.40
N LYS A 48 -13.97 -21.60 -4.44
CA LYS A 48 -14.82 -22.10 -5.54
C LYS A 48 -14.56 -21.40 -6.87
N GLY A 49 -14.19 -20.12 -6.86
CA GLY A 49 -14.09 -19.30 -8.06
C GLY A 49 -15.44 -19.08 -8.76
N GLY A 50 -15.39 -18.48 -9.96
CA GLY A 50 -16.58 -18.21 -10.79
C GLY A 50 -17.38 -16.96 -10.39
N TYR A 51 -16.80 -16.10 -9.55
CA TYR A 51 -17.38 -14.83 -9.15
C TYR A 51 -16.38 -13.69 -9.37
N LYS A 52 -16.90 -12.48 -9.52
CA LYS A 52 -16.10 -11.25 -9.56
C LYS A 52 -15.79 -10.80 -8.14
N LEU A 53 -14.53 -10.50 -7.87
CA LEU A 53 -14.11 -9.81 -6.66
C LEU A 53 -13.71 -8.40 -7.03
N GLU A 54 -14.39 -7.43 -6.42
CA GLU A 54 -13.97 -6.03 -6.44
C GLU A 54 -13.14 -5.73 -5.18
N PHE A 55 -12.03 -5.01 -5.33
CA PHE A 55 -11.16 -4.65 -4.21
C PHE A 55 -10.42 -3.34 -4.45
N ILE A 56 -10.04 -2.69 -3.36
CA ILE A 56 -9.10 -1.57 -3.36
C ILE A 56 -7.80 -2.06 -2.71
N ILE A 57 -6.66 -1.83 -3.38
CA ILE A 57 -5.33 -2.00 -2.80
C ILE A 57 -4.73 -0.62 -2.57
N LEU A 58 -4.35 -0.36 -1.32
CA LEU A 58 -3.42 0.69 -0.95
C LEU A 58 -2.05 0.03 -0.78
N TYR A 59 -1.15 0.26 -1.74
CA TYR A 59 0.22 -0.23 -1.66
C TYR A 59 1.09 0.79 -0.92
N LEU A 60 1.71 0.37 0.18
CA LEU A 60 2.58 1.25 0.96
C LEU A 60 3.85 1.56 0.16
N GLU A 61 3.97 2.82 -0.27
CA GLU A 61 5.06 3.32 -1.08
C GLU A 61 5.26 4.81 -0.84
N THR A 62 6.38 5.35 -1.29
CA THR A 62 6.64 6.78 -1.32
C THR A 62 5.61 7.51 -2.17
N SER A 63 5.00 8.56 -1.60
CA SER A 63 4.23 9.57 -2.34
C SER A 63 4.97 10.91 -2.23
N THR A 64 5.48 11.42 -3.35
CA THR A 64 6.15 12.72 -3.36
C THR A 64 5.16 13.85 -3.13
N ASP A 65 3.92 13.71 -3.60
CA ASP A 65 2.86 14.70 -3.35
C ASP A 65 2.60 14.86 -1.85
N PHE A 66 2.52 13.74 -1.12
CA PHE A 66 2.42 13.76 0.33
C PHE A 66 3.65 14.42 0.97
N GLN A 67 4.86 14.01 0.58
CA GLN A 67 6.08 14.55 1.18
C GLN A 67 6.24 16.06 0.94
N GLN A 68 5.86 16.56 -0.24
CA GLN A 68 5.90 17.99 -0.55
C GLN A 68 4.88 18.80 0.24
N ALA A 69 3.78 18.18 0.68
CA ALA A 69 2.76 18.81 1.51
C ALA A 69 3.15 18.86 3.01
N LEU A 70 4.22 18.17 3.43
CA LEU A 70 4.68 18.18 4.81
C LEU A 70 5.35 19.50 5.20
N PRO A 71 5.41 19.83 6.51
CA PRO A 71 6.25 20.93 7.00
C PRO A 71 7.71 20.76 6.56
N GLN A 72 8.40 21.88 6.28
CA GLN A 72 9.78 21.89 5.78
C GLN A 72 10.74 21.11 6.69
N GLU A 73 10.58 21.23 8.01
CA GLU A 73 11.38 20.48 9.00
C GLU A 73 11.21 18.96 8.83
N THR A 74 9.98 18.48 8.64
CA THR A 74 9.71 17.06 8.40
C THR A 74 10.32 16.60 7.09
N GLN A 75 10.24 17.41 6.03
CA GLN A 75 10.88 17.11 4.74
C GLN A 75 12.40 16.95 4.89
N GLN A 76 13.05 17.85 5.65
CA GLN A 76 14.48 17.78 5.93
C GLN A 76 14.85 16.51 6.70
N ASN A 77 14.09 16.16 7.75
CA ASN A 77 14.31 14.94 8.52
C ASN A 77 14.14 13.66 7.69
N ILE A 78 13.25 13.65 6.70
CA ILE A 78 13.13 12.53 5.74
C ILE A 78 14.36 12.51 4.81
N ALA A 79 14.78 13.67 4.28
CA ALA A 79 15.91 13.78 3.37
C ALA A 79 17.26 13.37 4.00
N GLU A 80 17.39 13.46 5.32
CA GLU A 80 18.56 12.99 6.08
C GLU A 80 18.71 11.45 6.09
N GLY A 81 17.70 10.71 5.65
CA GLY A 81 17.75 9.25 5.49
C GLY A 81 18.09 8.55 6.80
N SER A 82 19.19 7.78 6.84
CA SER A 82 19.62 7.02 8.01
C SER A 82 20.10 7.88 9.20
N LYS A 83 20.31 9.18 8.98
CA LYS A 83 20.71 10.12 10.04
C LYS A 83 19.54 10.92 10.61
N GLY A 84 18.40 10.91 9.93
CA GLY A 84 17.22 11.67 10.32
C GLY A 84 16.29 10.91 11.25
N LEU A 85 15.26 11.61 11.73
CA LEU A 85 14.23 11.03 12.63
C LEU A 85 13.38 9.93 11.96
N PHE A 86 13.29 9.93 10.63
CA PHE A 86 12.42 9.06 9.85
C PHE A 86 13.19 8.04 9.01
N VAL A 87 14.18 7.38 9.61
CA VAL A 87 14.95 6.33 8.94
C VAL A 87 14.06 5.29 8.26
N ASN A 88 14.40 4.97 7.01
CA ASN A 88 13.68 4.05 6.11
C ASN A 88 12.22 4.43 5.79
N TYR A 89 11.75 5.62 6.15
CA TYR A 89 10.39 6.03 5.79
C TYR A 89 10.16 6.00 4.26
N PRO A 90 9.02 5.49 3.77
CA PRO A 90 7.91 4.88 4.51
C PRO A 90 8.02 3.35 4.69
N ILE A 91 9.07 2.72 4.18
CA ILE A 91 9.29 1.27 4.16
C ILE A 91 10.23 0.87 5.31
N TYR A 92 9.70 0.87 6.53
CA TYR A 92 10.48 0.52 7.72
C TYR A 92 11.01 -0.91 7.68
N SER A 93 12.16 -1.12 8.32
CA SER A 93 12.69 -2.47 8.53
C SER A 93 11.79 -3.24 9.51
N THR A 94 11.43 -4.48 9.17
CA THR A 94 10.62 -5.36 10.05
C THR A 94 11.29 -5.61 11.40
N THR A 95 12.63 -5.57 11.42
CA THR A 95 13.43 -5.69 12.64
C THR A 95 14.56 -4.67 12.65
N GLY A 96 14.89 -4.10 13.81
CA GLY A 96 16.05 -3.25 14.02
C GLY A 96 15.97 -1.86 13.37
N ASN A 97 14.77 -1.38 13.03
CA ASN A 97 14.61 -0.07 12.38
C ASN A 97 15.21 1.08 13.22
N ASN A 98 15.14 0.96 14.55
CA ASN A 98 15.64 1.94 15.51
C ASN A 98 16.71 1.35 16.45
N GLY A 99 17.40 0.27 16.04
CA GLY A 99 18.42 -0.42 16.82
C GLY A 99 17.92 -1.66 17.58
N ASP A 100 18.80 -2.26 18.39
CA ASP A 100 18.62 -3.62 18.93
C ASP A 100 17.84 -3.68 20.26
N THR A 101 17.70 -2.56 20.97
CA THR A 101 17.03 -2.52 22.30
C THR A 101 15.52 -2.68 22.21
N ASP A 102 14.92 -2.23 21.10
CA ASP A 102 13.53 -2.46 20.76
C ASP A 102 13.45 -2.86 19.28
N PRO A 103 13.71 -4.14 18.97
CA PRO A 103 13.91 -4.58 17.60
C PRO A 103 12.64 -4.49 16.75
N LEU A 104 11.46 -4.36 17.34
CA LEU A 104 10.19 -4.25 16.61
C LEU A 104 9.57 -2.84 16.71
N GLY A 105 10.16 -1.97 17.54
CA GLY A 105 9.61 -0.67 17.87
C GLY A 105 9.81 0.36 16.76
N LEU A 106 8.73 1.08 16.48
CA LEU A 106 8.78 2.38 15.79
C LEU A 106 8.62 3.50 16.81
N THR A 107 9.24 4.64 16.56
CA THR A 107 9.05 5.82 17.40
C THR A 107 7.64 6.40 17.20
N PRO A 108 7.08 7.12 18.18
CA PRO A 108 5.79 7.79 18.00
C PRO A 108 5.75 8.73 16.78
N ALA A 109 6.87 9.42 16.48
CA ALA A 109 6.97 10.27 15.30
C ALA A 109 6.86 9.46 13.99
N GLN A 110 7.54 8.30 13.90
CA GLN A 110 7.46 7.41 12.74
C GLN A 110 6.04 6.87 12.54
N VAL A 111 5.39 6.41 13.63
CA VAL A 111 4.01 5.93 13.58
C VAL A 111 3.05 7.03 13.12
N ASN A 112 3.19 8.25 13.65
CA ASN A 112 2.34 9.37 13.28
C ASN A 112 2.53 9.79 11.82
N LEU A 113 3.77 9.83 11.33
CA LEU A 113 4.05 10.17 9.93
C LEU A 113 3.45 9.13 8.97
N LEU A 114 3.61 7.83 9.29
CA LEU A 114 3.01 6.75 8.49
C LEU A 114 1.48 6.79 8.52
N ALA A 115 0.88 7.06 9.69
CA ALA A 115 -0.56 7.23 9.83
C ALA A 115 -1.07 8.42 8.99
N ALA A 116 -0.36 9.55 9.03
CA ALA A 116 -0.69 10.72 8.21
C ALA A 116 -0.60 10.44 6.70
N GLN A 117 0.39 9.66 6.26
CA GLN A 117 0.44 9.22 4.85
C GLN A 117 -0.73 8.31 4.49
N GLY A 118 -1.11 7.40 5.39
CA GLY A 118 -2.28 6.54 5.22
C GLY A 118 -3.58 7.33 5.08
N GLU A 119 -3.80 8.30 5.98
CA GLU A 119 -4.93 9.23 5.92
C GLU A 119 -4.92 10.02 4.60
N TYR A 120 -3.79 10.64 4.25
CA TYR A 120 -3.65 11.37 3.00
C TYR A 120 -4.00 10.50 1.78
N SER A 121 -3.54 9.25 1.75
CA SER A 121 -3.81 8.31 0.67
C SER A 121 -5.30 8.03 0.50
N VAL A 122 -6.03 7.84 1.60
CA VAL A 122 -7.48 7.66 1.61
C VAL A 122 -8.18 8.95 1.17
N MET A 123 -7.77 10.10 1.70
CA MET A 123 -8.41 11.38 1.44
C MET A 123 -8.22 11.86 -0.01
N GLN A 124 -7.06 11.66 -0.63
CA GLN A 124 -6.85 11.94 -2.05
C GLN A 124 -7.68 11.03 -2.97
N ASN A 125 -8.11 9.87 -2.47
CA ASN A 125 -8.92 8.90 -3.19
C ASN A 125 -10.34 8.80 -2.62
N ARG A 126 -10.81 9.84 -1.92
CA ARG A 126 -12.05 9.82 -1.12
C ARG A 126 -13.26 9.31 -1.90
N GLN A 127 -13.49 9.82 -3.11
CA GLN A 127 -14.63 9.42 -3.93
C GLN A 127 -14.61 7.91 -4.26
N MET A 128 -13.43 7.35 -4.51
CA MET A 128 -13.27 5.91 -4.76
C MET A 128 -13.64 5.08 -3.53
N PHE A 129 -13.17 5.49 -2.35
CA PHE A 129 -13.49 4.82 -1.09
C PHE A 129 -14.97 4.98 -0.71
N GLU A 130 -15.55 6.16 -0.87
CA GLU A 130 -16.97 6.42 -0.58
C GLU A 130 -17.86 5.56 -1.48
N SER A 131 -17.60 5.50 -2.79
CA SER A 131 -18.33 4.62 -3.71
C SER A 131 -18.23 3.16 -3.26
N PHE A 132 -17.00 2.66 -3.09
CA PHE A 132 -16.73 1.26 -2.76
C PHE A 132 -17.37 0.82 -1.43
N LEU A 133 -17.35 1.68 -0.40
CA LEU A 133 -17.94 1.35 0.90
C LEU A 133 -19.46 1.55 0.94
N SER A 134 -20.00 2.47 0.14
CA SER A 134 -21.45 2.70 0.07
C SER A 134 -22.21 1.59 -0.65
N GLU A 135 -21.57 0.90 -1.60
CA GLU A 135 -22.13 -0.25 -2.31
C GLU A 135 -22.38 -1.47 -1.40
N VAL A 136 -21.75 -1.50 -0.22
CA VAL A 136 -21.85 -2.59 0.77
C VAL A 136 -22.97 -2.36 1.80
N ALA A 137 -23.71 -1.26 1.72
CA ALA A 137 -24.90 -1.03 2.55
C ALA A 137 -26.08 -1.89 2.08
N VAL A 138 -26.13 -3.14 2.55
CA VAL A 138 -27.30 -4.04 2.48
C VAL A 138 -27.92 -4.16 3.86
#